data_AF-A0A7V9NSI1-F1
#
_entry.id   AF-A0A7V9NSI1-F1
#
_cell.length_a   1.000
_cell.length_b   1.000
_cell.length_c   1.000
_cell.angle_alpha   90.00
_cell.angle_beta   90.00
_cell.angle_gamma   90.00
#
_symmetry.space_group_name_H-M   'P 1'
#
loop_
_entity.id
_entity.type
_entity.pdbx_description
1 polymer ?
#
loop_
_entity_poly.entity_id
_entity_poly.type
_entity_poly.pdbx_seq_one_letter_code
_entity_poly.pdbx_strand_id
1 'polypeptide(L)'
;MSDARIIDSGYRRYDGPRLGSQHATVALWKHTLRRILGLGRPARWKALPLLAIAIAYVPNIVFVGVTALIPDDQLRNTVLPSYAFTYGFITAAIALFVIFVAPEALCPDRRNGILSLYLATPLTRSRYIAAKAAA
;
A
#
# COMPACT_ATOMS: atom_id res chain seq x y z
N MET A 1 -6.58 2.28 -48.42
CA MET A 1 -7.40 3.26 -47.67
C MET A 1 -7.66 2.67 -46.30
N SER A 2 -7.06 3.22 -45.24
CA SER A 2 -7.18 2.65 -43.88
C SER A 2 -8.57 2.91 -43.33
N ASP A 3 -9.23 1.84 -42.90
CA ASP A 3 -10.59 1.82 -42.36
C ASP A 3 -10.59 2.35 -40.92
N ALA A 4 -10.65 3.68 -40.78
CA ALA A 4 -10.73 4.34 -39.50
C ALA A 4 -12.16 4.23 -38.95
N ARG A 5 -12.37 3.35 -37.97
CA ARG A 5 -13.67 3.12 -37.34
C ARG A 5 -13.76 3.89 -36.01
N ILE A 6 -14.69 4.83 -35.93
CA ILE A 6 -15.03 5.50 -34.66
C ILE A 6 -15.94 4.54 -33.88
N ILE A 7 -15.42 3.95 -32.82
CA ILE A 7 -16.18 3.10 -31.90
C ILE A 7 -16.62 4.01 -30.75
N ASP A 8 -17.92 4.24 -30.63
CA ASP A 8 -18.50 4.92 -29.47
C ASP A 8 -18.35 3.98 -28.26
N SER A 9 -17.29 4.19 -27.46
CA SER A 9 -17.15 3.55 -26.16
C SER A 9 -18.20 4.19 -25.25
N GLY A 10 -19.40 3.63 -25.23
CA GLY A 10 -20.58 4.18 -24.56
C GLY A 10 -20.25 4.88 -23.25
N TYR A 11 -20.19 6.22 -23.31
CA TYR A 11 -20.07 7.04 -22.12
C TYR A 11 -21.38 6.94 -21.37
N ARG A 12 -21.39 6.14 -20.30
CA ARG A 12 -22.57 6.03 -19.45
C ARG A 12 -22.73 7.34 -18.71
N ARG A 13 -23.85 8.02 -18.95
CA ARG A 13 -24.18 9.25 -18.23
C ARG A 13 -24.27 8.91 -16.74
N TYR A 14 -23.56 9.68 -15.91
CA TYR A 14 -23.60 9.50 -14.46
C TYR A 14 -24.79 10.29 -13.92
N ASP A 15 -25.88 9.59 -13.58
CA ASP A 15 -27.10 10.16 -13.01
C ASP A 15 -27.10 10.16 -11.47
N GLY A 16 -25.99 9.75 -10.85
CA GLY A 16 -25.84 9.69 -9.40
C GLY A 16 -25.66 11.08 -8.76
N PRO A 17 -25.83 11.18 -7.43
CA PRO A 17 -25.60 12.42 -6.70
C PRO A 17 -24.13 12.86 -6.79
N ARG A 18 -23.91 14.17 -6.87
CA ARG A 18 -22.56 14.77 -6.89
C ARG A 18 -22.03 14.87 -5.46
N LEU A 19 -21.11 13.98 -5.10
CA LEU A 19 -20.59 13.81 -3.73
C LEU A 19 -19.55 14.87 -3.31
N GLY A 20 -19.31 15.88 -4.16
CA GLY A 20 -18.42 17.00 -3.88
C GLY A 20 -16.93 16.64 -3.85
N SER A 21 -16.13 17.61 -3.43
CA SER A 21 -14.67 17.53 -3.48
C SER A 21 -14.04 16.67 -2.39
N GLN A 22 -14.66 16.61 -1.20
CA GLN A 22 -14.18 15.75 -0.11
C GLN A 22 -14.25 14.27 -0.49
N HIS A 23 -15.35 13.85 -1.14
CA HIS A 23 -15.51 12.49 -1.59
C HIS A 23 -14.45 12.12 -2.64
N ALA A 24 -14.12 13.05 -3.54
CA ALA A 24 -13.07 12.84 -4.53
C ALA A 24 -11.69 12.63 -3.86
N THR A 25 -11.36 13.40 -2.81
CA THR A 25 -10.13 13.21 -2.02
C THR A 25 -10.08 11.84 -1.35
N VAL A 26 -11.18 11.44 -0.69
CA VAL A 26 -11.29 10.12 -0.02
C VAL A 26 -11.23 8.98 -1.03
N ALA A 27 -11.84 9.14 -2.20
CA ALA A 27 -11.79 8.15 -3.27
C ALA A 27 -10.35 7.96 -3.79
N LEU A 28 -9.60 9.05 -3.99
CA LEU A 28 -8.19 9.00 -4.38
C LEU A 28 -7.32 8.33 -3.32
N TRP A 29 -7.54 8.67 -2.05
CA TRP A 29 -6.86 8.05 -0.91
C TRP A 29 -7.11 6.54 -0.88
N LYS A 30 -8.39 6.12 -0.91
CA LYS A 30 -8.77 4.69 -0.95
C LYS A 30 -8.18 3.96 -2.14
N HIS A 31 -8.18 4.59 -3.32
CA HIS A 31 -7.62 3.99 -4.53
C HIS A 31 -6.10 3.79 -4.40
N THR A 32 -5.40 4.80 -3.90
CA THR A 32 -3.95 4.75 -3.67
C THR A 32 -3.60 3.67 -2.63
N LEU A 33 -4.32 3.62 -1.52
CA LEU A 33 -4.15 2.60 -0.48
C LEU A 33 -4.39 1.18 -1.01
N ARG A 34 -5.49 0.97 -1.75
CA ARG A 34 -5.78 -0.33 -2.39
C ARG A 34 -4.69 -0.74 -3.36
N ARG A 35 -4.13 0.21 -4.10
CA ARG A 35 -3.04 -0.05 -5.04
C ARG A 35 -1.77 -0.48 -4.30
N ILE A 36 -1.36 0.25 -3.27
CA ILE A 36 -0.19 -0.02 -2.43
C ILE A 36 -0.29 -1.41 -1.79
N LEU A 37 -1.47 -1.74 -1.26
CA LEU A 37 -1.72 -3.03 -0.60
C LEU A 37 -2.03 -4.18 -1.57
N GLY A 38 -2.14 -3.91 -2.87
CA GLY A 38 -2.53 -4.90 -3.87
C GLY A 38 -3.97 -5.44 -3.70
N LEU A 39 -4.87 -4.65 -3.09
CA LEU A 39 -6.28 -5.02 -2.91
C LEU A 39 -7.04 -4.97 -4.24
N GLY A 40 -7.89 -5.97 -4.49
CA GLY A 40 -8.61 -6.13 -5.75
C GLY A 40 -7.77 -6.68 -6.91
N ARG A 41 -6.53 -7.12 -6.64
CA ARG A 41 -5.62 -7.76 -7.61
C ARG A 41 -5.31 -9.21 -7.19
N PRO A 42 -4.89 -10.09 -8.13
CA PRO A 42 -4.52 -11.47 -7.81
C PRO A 42 -3.38 -11.51 -6.78
N ALA A 43 -3.30 -12.61 -6.01
CA ALA A 43 -2.46 -12.74 -4.82
C ALA A 43 -0.98 -12.34 -5.02
N ARG A 44 -0.44 -12.53 -6.24
CA ARG A 44 0.92 -12.09 -6.61
C ARG A 44 1.23 -10.62 -6.31
N TRP A 45 0.22 -9.74 -6.34
CA TRP A 45 0.39 -8.31 -6.06
C TRP A 45 0.38 -7.97 -4.57
N LYS A 46 0.11 -8.94 -3.70
CA LYS A 46 0.15 -8.79 -2.24
C LYS A 46 1.48 -9.27 -1.66
N ALA A 47 2.43 -9.67 -2.50
CA ALA A 47 3.73 -10.19 -2.07
C ALA A 47 4.49 -9.20 -1.18
N LEU A 48 4.48 -7.92 -1.54
CA LEU A 48 5.20 -6.89 -0.80
C LEU A 48 4.68 -6.68 0.64
N PRO A 49 3.38 -6.41 0.89
CA PRO A 49 2.88 -6.32 2.26
C PRO A 49 3.01 -7.65 3.03
N LEU A 50 2.82 -8.80 2.36
CA LEU A 50 3.00 -10.10 3.00
C LEU A 50 4.44 -10.35 3.43
N LEU A 51 5.42 -9.94 2.62
CA LEU A 51 6.84 -10.07 2.93
C LEU A 51 7.23 -9.16 4.10
N ALA A 52 6.73 -7.92 4.15
CA ALA A 52 6.95 -7.02 5.28
C ALA A 52 6.37 -7.62 6.58
N ILE A 53 5.15 -8.15 6.53
CA ILE A 53 4.53 -8.86 7.67
C ILE A 53 5.37 -10.08 8.08
N ALA A 54 5.85 -10.87 7.11
CA ALA A 54 6.66 -12.04 7.39
C ALA A 54 7.97 -11.67 8.11
N ILE A 55 8.69 -10.66 7.62
CA ILE A 55 9.94 -10.19 8.25
C ILE A 55 9.68 -9.68 9.67
N ALA A 56 8.59 -8.95 9.89
CA ALA A 56 8.25 -8.42 11.21
C ALA A 56 7.86 -9.52 12.20
N TYR A 57 6.99 -10.46 11.80
CA TYR A 57 6.34 -11.38 12.74
C TYR A 57 6.95 -12.78 12.80
N VAL A 58 7.50 -13.32 11.70
CA VAL A 58 7.97 -14.71 11.69
C VAL A 58 9.09 -14.95 12.70
N PRO A 59 10.16 -14.13 12.77
CA PRO A 59 11.21 -14.32 13.78
C PRO A 59 10.65 -14.25 15.20
N ASN A 60 9.78 -13.27 15.45
CA ASN A 60 9.11 -13.07 16.73
C ASN A 60 8.30 -14.29 17.18
N ILE A 61 7.48 -14.84 16.29
CA ILE A 61 6.66 -16.02 16.57
C ILE A 61 7.56 -17.22 16.87
N VAL A 62 8.67 -17.39 16.15
CA VAL A 62 9.65 -18.46 16.40
C VAL A 62 10.29 -18.32 17.77
N PHE A 63 10.74 -17.13 18.16
CA PHE A 63 11.32 -16.88 19.49
C PHE A 63 10.32 -17.18 20.61
N VAL A 64 9.06 -16.73 20.47
CA VAL A 64 8.02 -17.03 21.46
C VAL A 64 7.68 -18.52 21.48
N GLY A 65 7.62 -19.18 20.32
CA GLY A 65 7.34 -20.62 20.23
C GLY A 65 8.41 -21.48 20.90
N VAL A 66 9.69 -21.19 20.65
CA VAL A 66 10.82 -21.93 21.26
C VAL A 66 10.80 -21.81 22.78
N THR A 67 10.52 -20.61 23.30
CA THR A 67 10.53 -20.35 24.75
C THR A 67 9.33 -20.93 25.48
N ALA A 68 8.22 -21.14 24.77
CA ALA A 68 7.03 -21.82 25.28
C ALA A 68 7.16 -23.35 25.28
N LEU A 69 7.85 -23.92 24.27
CA LEU A 69 7.92 -25.38 24.08
C LEU A 69 9.14 -26.04 24.77
N ILE A 70 10.21 -25.31 25.05
CA ILE A 70 11.44 -25.86 25.65
C ILE A 70 11.57 -25.36 27.11
N PRO A 71 11.40 -26.25 28.11
CA PRO A 71 11.48 -25.91 29.53
C PRO A 71 12.92 -25.95 30.07
N ASP A 72 13.89 -25.46 29.31
CA ASP A 72 15.30 -25.38 29.72
C ASP A 72 15.68 -23.91 29.93
N ASP A 73 16.02 -23.58 31.18
CA ASP A 73 16.32 -22.22 31.62
C ASP A 73 17.65 -21.69 31.05
N GLN A 74 18.61 -22.56 30.72
CA GLN A 74 19.87 -22.16 30.09
C GLN A 74 19.68 -21.84 28.61
N LEU A 75 18.82 -22.59 27.92
CA LEU A 75 18.45 -22.30 26.54
C LEU A 75 17.60 -21.04 26.45
N ARG A 76 16.68 -20.78 27.39
CA ARG A 76 15.89 -19.53 27.42
C ARG A 76 16.77 -18.29 27.46
N ASN A 77 17.75 -18.23 28.36
CA ASN A 77 18.62 -17.04 28.47
C ASN A 77 19.55 -16.86 27.26
N THR A 78 19.83 -17.93 26.51
CA THR A 78 20.67 -17.88 25.31
C THR A 78 19.88 -17.55 24.05
N VAL A 79 18.61 -17.98 23.99
CA VAL A 79 17.77 -17.90 22.79
C VAL A 79 16.84 -16.69 22.80
N LEU A 80 16.49 -16.10 23.96
CA LEU A 80 15.75 -14.84 23.98
C LEU A 80 16.65 -13.69 23.51
N PRO A 81 16.45 -13.14 22.30
CA PRO A 81 17.15 -11.93 21.92
C PRO A 81 16.70 -10.76 22.81
N SER A 82 17.60 -9.80 23.02
CA SER A 82 17.24 -8.52 23.63
C SER A 82 16.08 -7.88 22.87
N TYR A 83 15.20 -7.18 23.60
CA TYR A 83 14.07 -6.44 23.02
C TYR A 83 14.51 -5.52 21.85
N ALA A 84 15.71 -4.96 21.93
CA ALA A 84 16.29 -4.12 20.89
C ALA A 84 16.51 -4.87 19.56
N PHE A 85 16.92 -6.13 19.61
CA PHE A 85 17.16 -6.95 18.42
C PHE A 85 15.84 -7.29 17.71
N THR A 86 14.83 -7.62 18.50
CA THR A 86 13.47 -7.91 18.02
C THR A 86 12.81 -6.69 17.36
N TYR A 87 13.01 -5.50 17.94
CA TYR A 87 12.56 -4.23 17.38
C TYR A 87 13.24 -3.89 16.05
N GLY A 88 14.47 -4.38 15.86
CA GLY A 88 15.22 -4.26 14.60
C GLY A 88 14.48 -4.88 13.40
N PHE A 89 13.87 -6.06 13.56
CA PHE A 89 13.09 -6.70 12.49
C PHE A 89 11.85 -5.90 12.09
N ILE A 90 11.13 -5.37 13.07
CA ILE A 90 9.94 -4.54 12.83
C ILE A 90 10.33 -3.26 12.08
N THR A 91 11.38 -2.59 12.55
CA THR A 91 11.89 -1.36 11.92
C THR A 91 12.38 -1.63 10.50
N ALA A 92 13.11 -2.73 10.28
CA ALA A 92 13.57 -3.12 8.95
C ALA A 92 12.39 -3.44 8.01
N ALA A 93 11.37 -4.15 8.49
CA ALA A 93 10.17 -4.44 7.71
C ALA A 93 9.41 -3.17 7.30
N ILE A 94 9.26 -2.22 8.22
CA ILE A 94 8.63 -0.91 7.95
C ILE A 94 9.47 -0.13 6.94
N ALA A 95 10.78 -0.04 7.14
CA ALA A 95 11.68 0.67 6.24
C ALA A 95 11.64 0.09 4.83
N LEU A 96 11.71 -1.24 4.70
CA LEU A 96 11.59 -1.94 3.43
C LEU A 96 10.25 -1.63 2.76
N PHE A 97 9.14 -1.74 3.50
CA PHE A 97 7.81 -1.44 2.99
C PHE A 97 7.74 0.01 2.46
N VAL A 98 8.18 0.99 3.25
CA VAL A 98 8.16 2.41 2.88
C VAL A 98 9.00 2.68 1.62
N ILE A 99 10.19 2.10 1.51
CA ILE A 99 11.10 2.29 0.36
C ILE A 99 10.42 1.88 -0.97
N PHE A 100 9.66 0.79 -0.97
CA PHE A 100 8.95 0.34 -2.18
C PHE A 100 7.61 1.06 -2.40
N VAL A 101 6.89 1.37 -1.33
CA VAL A 101 5.54 1.94 -1.40
C VAL A 101 5.56 3.41 -1.78
N ALA A 102 6.48 4.20 -1.24
CA ALA A 102 6.58 5.63 -1.51
C ALA A 102 6.68 5.96 -3.01
N PRO A 103 7.58 5.36 -3.82
CA PRO A 103 7.62 5.62 -5.25
C PRO A 103 6.39 5.09 -5.98
N GLU A 104 5.83 3.94 -5.59
CA GLU A 104 4.63 3.38 -6.22
C GLU A 104 3.38 4.26 -5.99
N ALA A 105 3.31 4.98 -4.86
CA ALA A 105 2.22 5.90 -4.56
C ALA A 105 2.24 7.17 -5.42
N LEU A 106 3.44 7.68 -5.77
CA LEU A 106 3.66 9.01 -6.34
C LEU A 106 4.10 9.01 -7.80
N CYS A 107 5.04 8.16 -8.18
CA CYS A 107 5.67 8.17 -9.51
C CYS A 107 4.72 7.83 -10.68
N PRO A 108 3.80 6.86 -10.56
CA PRO A 108 2.97 6.43 -11.70
C PRO A 108 2.07 7.52 -12.27
N ASP A 109 1.55 8.40 -11.41
CA ASP A 109 0.62 9.45 -11.84
C ASP A 109 1.33 10.49 -12.70
N ARG A 110 2.60 10.78 -12.39
CA ARG A 110 3.49 11.61 -13.19
C ARG A 110 3.95 10.89 -14.46
N ARG A 111 4.33 9.61 -14.34
CA ARG A 111 4.80 8.78 -15.47
C ARG A 111 3.74 8.64 -16.57
N ASN A 112 2.48 8.46 -16.18
CA ASN A 112 1.37 8.25 -17.11
C ASN A 112 0.68 9.55 -17.54
N GLY A 113 1.12 10.71 -17.05
CA GLY A 113 0.53 12.01 -17.41
C GLY A 113 -0.93 12.21 -16.94
N ILE A 114 -1.42 11.40 -15.98
CA ILE A 114 -2.82 11.43 -15.54
C ILE A 114 -3.13 12.54 -14.52
N LEU A 115 -2.12 13.30 -14.08
CA LEU A 115 -2.30 14.38 -13.11
C LEU A 115 -3.25 15.47 -13.62
N SER A 116 -3.20 15.81 -14.91
CA SER A 116 -4.12 16.78 -15.52
C SER A 116 -5.58 16.33 -15.42
N LEU A 117 -5.84 15.04 -15.56
CA LEU A 117 -7.18 14.46 -15.45
C LEU A 117 -7.73 14.55 -14.02
N TYR A 118 -6.88 14.31 -13.01
CA TYR A 118 -7.26 14.51 -11.62
C TYR A 118 -7.61 15.97 -11.32
N LEU A 119 -6.86 16.93 -11.89
CA LEU A 119 -7.09 18.37 -11.67
C LEU A 119 -8.23 18.95 -12.52
N ALA A 120 -8.71 18.23 -13.54
CA ALA A 120 -9.93 18.57 -14.27
C ALA A 120 -11.21 18.20 -13.50
N THR A 121 -11.08 17.40 -12.45
CA THR A 121 -12.14 17.01 -11.50
C THR A 121 -12.23 18.06 -10.37
N PRO A 122 -13.22 18.06 -9.45
CA PRO A 122 -13.24 18.90 -8.23
C PRO A 122 -12.04 18.78 -7.25
N LEU A 123 -10.93 18.17 -7.66
CA LEU A 123 -9.72 17.99 -6.87
C LEU A 123 -8.76 19.17 -7.05
N THR A 124 -8.37 19.83 -5.96
CA THR A 124 -7.32 20.85 -5.97
C THR A 124 -5.95 20.21 -5.78
N ARG A 125 -4.87 20.92 -6.15
CA ARG A 125 -3.48 20.46 -5.94
C ARG A 125 -3.19 20.09 -4.48
N SER A 126 -3.67 20.91 -3.53
CA SER A 126 -3.50 20.65 -2.09
C SER A 126 -4.22 19.37 -1.64
N ARG A 127 -5.46 19.16 -2.11
CA ARG A 127 -6.23 17.95 -1.80
C ARG A 127 -5.62 16.70 -2.43
N TYR A 128 -5.08 16.80 -3.63
CA TYR A 128 -4.34 15.71 -4.27
C TYR A 128 -3.14 15.28 -3.41
N ILE A 129 -2.29 16.24 -3.00
CA ILE A 129 -1.11 15.93 -2.18
C ILE A 129 -1.54 15.39 -0.81
N ALA A 130 -2.55 15.97 -0.17
CA ALA A 130 -3.08 15.48 1.11
C ALA A 130 -3.61 14.04 1.00
N ALA A 131 -4.35 13.72 -0.07
CA ALA A 131 -4.84 12.37 -0.32
C ALA A 131 -3.70 11.36 -0.52
N LYS A 132 -2.64 11.76 -1.24
CA LYS A 132 -1.46 10.92 -1.47
C LYS A 132 -0.62 10.72 -0.20
N ALA A 133 -0.47 11.76 0.62
CA ALA A 133 0.29 11.71 1.87
C ALA A 133 -0.41 10.90 2.96
N ALA A 134 -1.75 10.87 2.95
CA ALA A 134 -2.53 10.09 3.91
C ALA A 134 -2.63 8.59 3.55
N ALA A 135 -2.29 8.21 2.31
CA ALA A 135 -2.45 6.85 1.76
C ALA A 135 -1.20 6.00 2.02
#